data_AF-A0A269PKE4-F1
#
_entry.id   AF-A0A269PKE4-F1
#
_cell.length_a   1.000
_cell.length_b   1.000
_cell.length_c   1.000
_cell.angle_alpha   90.00
_cell.angle_beta   90.00
_cell.angle_gamma   90.00
#
_symmetry.space_group_name_H-M   'P 1'
#
loop_
_entity.id
_entity.type
_entity.pdbx_description
1 polymer ?
#
loop_
_entity_poly.entity_id
_entity_poly.type
_entity_poly.pdbx_seq_one_letter_code
_entity_poly.pdbx_strand_id
1 'polypeptide(L)'
;MKKKLLVTSLIVCLTACNDKKDKSNTAITPTNPEPTELATELDETLLKQIKKTMDLVETDKLWQGYDYKSVPQYFIRRENNNPVTAFVINPQSNIEHAIKLGDNESHGLNVVQLEESMINAVDKLKAGNDLYDYDFKIDGKEYYIQAYTKNSVDIKNPMTTSAFSLAVHEVFHAYQGKNFKSPTHYEQLAFDKFDTYPLTDELLSLQLMLMELLKGFPEESITQPAAKEALKKYYVIINEMLKRDPTAHSGYKTGLIYKHGLGQELFEGSALYIDQMVSRKVLAITSENKFIYSAPFKMDQVIDGYVPLTTKKDVIDYFAFNVFYYTGSSAIWLLQRAGYDIKNLEQGIYPFDAAKGYLALSEVEEINLLSELKLDARWPKAMVAAKRYNAID
;
A
#
# COMPACT_ATOMS: atom_id res chain seq x y z
N MET A 1 -42.44 22.67 41.64
CA MET A 1 -43.78 22.05 41.53
C MET A 1 -43.61 20.58 41.19
N LYS A 2 -44.16 19.71 42.07
CA LYS A 2 -44.53 18.27 41.96
C LYS A 2 -43.48 17.28 41.39
N LYS A 3 -43.17 16.13 42.00
CA LYS A 3 -43.43 15.50 43.31
C LYS A 3 -42.49 14.28 43.42
N LYS A 4 -42.09 13.93 44.64
CA LYS A 4 -41.27 12.78 45.08
C LYS A 4 -41.96 11.41 44.89
N LEU A 5 -41.16 10.32 44.85
CA LEU A 5 -41.19 9.09 45.69
C LEU A 5 -40.04 8.16 45.18
N LEU A 6 -39.02 7.72 45.91
CA LEU A 6 -38.83 7.03 47.20
C LEU A 6 -39.31 5.56 47.25
N VAL A 7 -38.33 4.65 47.13
CA VAL A 7 -38.02 3.46 47.97
C VAL A 7 -39.14 2.44 48.26
N THR A 8 -38.93 1.16 47.97
CA THR A 8 -38.87 0.07 48.99
C THR A 8 -38.19 -1.21 48.45
N SER A 9 -37.42 -1.83 49.35
CA SER A 9 -36.64 -3.08 49.24
C SER A 9 -37.47 -4.31 49.67
N LEU A 10 -37.10 -5.53 49.24
CA LEU A 10 -37.25 -6.86 49.90
C LEU A 10 -36.62 -7.90 48.93
N ILE A 11 -35.45 -8.52 49.12
CA ILE A 11 -34.94 -9.51 50.11
C ILE A 11 -35.72 -10.84 50.20
N VAL A 12 -35.15 -11.85 49.51
CA VAL A 12 -34.84 -13.25 49.90
C VAL A 12 -35.98 -14.28 50.08
N CYS A 13 -35.91 -15.38 49.31
CA CYS A 13 -35.70 -16.73 49.87
C CYS A 13 -35.29 -17.78 48.80
N LEU A 14 -34.30 -18.59 49.19
CA LEU A 14 -33.71 -19.74 48.53
C LEU A 14 -34.68 -20.92 48.43
N THR A 15 -34.52 -21.78 47.41
CA THR A 15 -34.39 -23.23 47.62
C THR A 15 -33.61 -23.87 46.47
N ALA A 16 -32.59 -24.63 46.84
CA ALA A 16 -31.82 -25.53 46.00
C ALA A 16 -32.63 -26.79 45.64
N CYS A 17 -32.42 -27.31 44.44
CA CYS A 17 -32.49 -28.74 44.18
C CYS A 17 -31.16 -29.17 43.54
N ASN A 18 -30.40 -29.93 44.32
CA ASN A 18 -29.37 -30.84 43.84
C ASN A 18 -30.02 -31.82 42.87
N ASP A 19 -29.43 -32.00 41.69
CA ASP A 19 -29.40 -33.31 41.06
C ASP A 19 -28.01 -33.56 40.49
N LYS A 20 -27.29 -34.44 41.18
CA LYS A 20 -26.12 -35.13 40.64
C LYS A 20 -26.59 -35.96 39.44
N LYS A 21 -26.09 -35.65 38.24
CA LYS A 21 -25.94 -36.64 37.19
C LYS A 21 -24.52 -36.59 36.65
N ASP A 22 -23.81 -37.67 36.95
CA ASP A 22 -22.59 -38.08 36.29
C ASP A 22 -22.71 -37.92 34.78
N LYS A 23 -21.88 -37.06 34.20
CA LYS A 23 -21.57 -37.09 32.77
C LYS A 23 -20.07 -36.87 32.60
N SER A 24 -19.38 -37.99 32.43
CA SER A 24 -18.28 -38.19 31.48
C SER A 24 -17.48 -36.92 31.15
N ASN A 25 -16.33 -36.76 31.78
CA ASN A 25 -15.22 -35.99 31.22
C ASN A 25 -14.70 -36.74 29.98
N THR A 26 -15.46 -36.69 28.90
CA THR A 26 -14.89 -36.85 27.57
C THR A 26 -14.23 -35.52 27.26
N ALA A 27 -12.90 -35.48 27.39
CA ALA A 27 -12.11 -34.44 26.78
C ALA A 27 -12.56 -34.34 25.33
N ILE A 28 -13.18 -33.22 24.95
CA ILE A 28 -13.49 -32.90 23.57
C ILE A 28 -12.12 -32.66 22.94
N THR A 29 -11.54 -33.71 22.36
CA THR A 29 -10.47 -33.57 21.38
C THR A 29 -10.95 -32.52 20.38
N PRO A 30 -10.17 -31.48 20.07
CA PRO A 30 -10.58 -30.50 19.07
C PRO A 30 -10.87 -31.29 17.80
N THR A 31 -12.14 -31.34 17.38
CA THR A 31 -12.49 -31.86 16.07
C THR A 31 -11.83 -30.90 15.09
N ASN A 32 -10.77 -31.37 14.43
CA ASN A 32 -10.26 -30.69 13.25
C ASN A 32 -11.47 -30.42 12.34
N PRO A 33 -11.63 -29.18 11.84
CA PRO A 33 -12.66 -28.84 10.87
C PRO A 33 -12.79 -29.94 9.81
N GLU A 34 -14.01 -30.42 9.57
CA GLU A 34 -14.24 -31.38 8.51
C GLU A 34 -13.83 -30.77 7.16
N PRO A 35 -13.21 -31.55 6.26
CA PRO A 35 -12.84 -31.06 4.95
C PRO A 35 -14.08 -30.67 4.14
N THR A 36 -13.96 -29.63 3.33
CA THR A 36 -15.03 -29.12 2.45
C THR A 36 -14.50 -28.91 1.02
N GLU A 37 -15.39 -28.63 0.07
CA GLU A 37 -15.06 -28.40 -1.35
C GLU A 37 -15.75 -27.11 -1.83
N LEU A 38 -15.61 -26.01 -1.08
CA LEU A 38 -16.27 -24.72 -1.38
C LEU A 38 -15.38 -23.81 -2.23
N ALA A 39 -14.06 -23.97 -2.14
CA ALA A 39 -13.07 -23.20 -2.88
C ALA A 39 -12.58 -23.95 -4.12
N THR A 40 -12.41 -23.24 -5.24
CA THR A 40 -11.71 -23.79 -6.40
C THR A 40 -10.19 -23.68 -6.22
N GLU A 41 -9.39 -24.32 -7.08
CA GLU A 41 -7.92 -24.19 -7.08
C GLU A 41 -7.47 -22.72 -7.18
N LEU A 42 -8.21 -21.89 -7.93
CA LEU A 42 -7.94 -20.47 -8.04
C LEU A 42 -8.18 -19.75 -6.70
N ASP A 43 -9.27 -20.08 -6.02
CA ASP A 43 -9.64 -19.50 -4.73
C ASP A 43 -8.63 -19.91 -3.65
N GLU A 44 -8.26 -21.19 -3.58
CA GLU A 44 -7.18 -21.68 -2.74
C GLU A 44 -5.85 -20.97 -3.00
N THR A 45 -5.53 -20.68 -4.27
CA THR A 45 -4.30 -19.99 -4.63
C THR A 45 -4.30 -18.56 -4.07
N LEU A 46 -5.41 -17.83 -4.17
CA LEU A 46 -5.57 -16.53 -3.52
C LEU A 46 -5.42 -16.65 -2.00
N LEU A 47 -6.11 -17.61 -1.36
CA LEU A 47 -6.04 -17.81 0.08
C LEU A 47 -4.62 -18.13 0.57
N LYS A 48 -3.88 -18.97 -0.17
CA LYS A 48 -2.44 -19.23 0.08
C LYS A 48 -1.61 -17.95 -0.02
N GLN A 49 -1.83 -17.13 -1.04
CA GLN A 49 -1.13 -15.85 -1.22
C GLN A 49 -1.43 -14.86 -0.09
N ILE A 50 -2.70 -14.74 0.33
CA ILE A 50 -3.13 -13.89 1.46
C ILE A 50 -2.52 -14.39 2.77
N LYS A 51 -2.57 -15.69 3.05
CA LYS A 51 -1.96 -16.29 4.25
C LYS A 51 -0.47 -15.99 4.33
N LYS A 52 0.25 -16.22 3.23
CA LYS A 52 1.68 -15.93 3.15
C LYS A 52 1.97 -14.44 3.35
N THR A 53 1.12 -13.57 2.83
CA THR A 53 1.22 -12.11 3.05
C THR A 53 1.04 -11.74 4.52
N MET A 54 0.01 -12.29 5.20
CA MET A 54 -0.21 -12.09 6.63
C MET A 54 0.99 -12.52 7.47
N ASP A 55 1.54 -13.70 7.16
CA ASP A 55 2.72 -14.22 7.87
C ASP A 55 3.93 -13.31 7.65
N LEU A 56 4.20 -12.89 6.41
CA LEU A 56 5.35 -12.04 6.07
C LEU A 56 5.28 -10.66 6.74
N VAL A 57 4.10 -10.01 6.73
CA VAL A 57 3.92 -8.72 7.41
C VAL A 57 4.20 -8.85 8.91
N GLU A 58 3.73 -9.95 9.53
CA GLU A 58 3.96 -10.25 10.95
C GLU A 58 5.43 -10.57 11.25
N THR A 59 6.07 -11.43 10.46
CA THR A 59 7.43 -11.93 10.73
C THR A 59 8.52 -10.93 10.36
N ASP A 60 8.40 -10.30 9.19
CA ASP A 60 9.43 -9.37 8.68
C ASP A 60 9.28 -7.98 9.28
N LYS A 61 8.14 -7.69 9.93
CA LYS A 61 7.82 -6.39 10.50
C LYS A 61 8.08 -5.25 9.52
N LEU A 62 7.61 -5.42 8.28
CA LEU A 62 7.84 -4.47 7.19
C LEU A 62 7.47 -3.04 7.61
N TRP A 63 6.41 -2.89 8.40
CA TRP A 63 6.12 -1.67 9.14
C TRP A 63 5.76 -2.01 10.59
N GLN A 64 6.45 -1.40 11.56
CA GLN A 64 6.23 -1.71 12.96
C GLN A 64 4.84 -1.26 13.43
N GLY A 65 4.01 -2.21 13.86
CA GLY A 65 2.65 -1.96 14.35
C GLY A 65 1.55 -2.19 13.32
N TYR A 66 1.91 -2.40 12.05
CA TYR A 66 0.95 -2.79 11.02
C TYR A 66 0.57 -4.27 11.16
N ASP A 67 -0.72 -4.54 11.41
CA ASP A 67 -1.28 -5.87 11.56
C ASP A 67 -2.30 -6.15 10.46
N TYR A 68 -1.80 -6.58 9.29
CA TYR A 68 -2.63 -6.98 8.15
C TYR A 68 -3.53 -8.18 8.47
N LYS A 69 -3.06 -9.08 9.35
CA LYS A 69 -3.76 -10.32 9.71
C LYS A 69 -5.03 -10.09 10.50
N SER A 70 -5.14 -8.98 11.24
CA SER A 70 -6.35 -8.63 11.99
C SER A 70 -7.48 -8.05 11.14
N VAL A 71 -7.20 -7.69 9.87
CA VAL A 71 -8.16 -6.95 9.06
C VAL A 71 -9.23 -7.89 8.49
N PRO A 72 -10.53 -7.58 8.69
CA PRO A 72 -11.63 -8.31 8.11
C PRO A 72 -11.77 -7.97 6.62
N GLN A 73 -11.80 -9.00 5.76
CA GLN A 73 -11.77 -8.83 4.30
C GLN A 73 -12.85 -9.67 3.64
N TYR A 74 -13.48 -9.16 2.58
CA TYR A 74 -14.46 -9.87 1.77
C TYR A 74 -14.04 -9.83 0.29
N PHE A 75 -13.56 -10.97 -0.19
CA PHE A 75 -13.07 -11.12 -1.56
C PHE A 75 -14.16 -11.71 -2.46
N ILE A 76 -14.41 -11.07 -3.61
CA ILE A 76 -15.44 -11.47 -4.56
C ILE A 76 -14.78 -11.95 -5.86
N ARG A 77 -14.92 -13.23 -6.19
CA ARG A 77 -14.46 -13.75 -7.48
C ARG A 77 -15.39 -13.26 -8.58
N ARG A 78 -14.81 -12.69 -9.63
CA ARG A 78 -15.52 -12.31 -10.85
C ARG A 78 -15.02 -13.10 -12.06
N GLU A 79 -15.96 -13.56 -12.87
CA GLU A 79 -15.71 -14.14 -14.19
C GLU A 79 -16.58 -13.44 -15.22
N ASN A 80 -15.96 -12.92 -16.29
CA ASN A 80 -16.67 -12.11 -17.30
C ASN A 80 -17.52 -10.99 -16.67
N ASN A 81 -16.97 -10.32 -15.64
CA ASN A 81 -17.63 -9.28 -14.83
C ASN A 81 -18.85 -9.71 -14.00
N ASN A 82 -19.14 -11.01 -13.94
CA ASN A 82 -20.19 -11.56 -13.09
C ASN A 82 -19.58 -12.14 -11.81
N PRO A 83 -20.16 -11.86 -10.65
CA PRO A 83 -19.74 -12.51 -9.41
C PRO A 83 -20.04 -14.01 -9.44
N VAL A 84 -19.10 -14.83 -8.98
CA VAL A 84 -19.20 -16.31 -9.01
C VAL A 84 -19.20 -16.92 -7.62
N THR A 85 -18.37 -16.42 -6.71
CA THR A 85 -18.31 -16.83 -5.31
C THR A 85 -17.66 -15.71 -4.50
N ALA A 86 -17.79 -15.75 -3.17
CA ALA A 86 -17.12 -14.79 -2.32
C ALA A 86 -16.77 -15.38 -0.93
N PHE A 87 -15.66 -14.88 -0.38
CA PHE A 87 -15.06 -15.38 0.85
C PHE A 87 -14.80 -14.24 1.82
N VAL A 88 -15.26 -14.40 3.06
CA VAL A 88 -14.91 -13.53 4.18
C VAL A 88 -13.73 -14.13 4.92
N ILE A 89 -12.63 -13.38 4.99
CA ILE A 89 -11.44 -13.69 5.78
C ILE A 89 -11.49 -12.86 7.06
N ASN A 90 -11.21 -13.50 8.20
CA ASN A 90 -11.32 -12.92 9.54
C ASN A 90 -12.72 -12.34 9.84
N PRO A 91 -13.79 -13.16 9.76
CA PRO A 91 -15.13 -12.72 10.12
C PRO A 91 -15.17 -12.16 11.55
N GLN A 92 -15.84 -11.02 11.73
CA GLN A 92 -15.94 -10.33 13.02
C GLN A 92 -17.07 -10.85 13.92
N SER A 93 -17.92 -11.73 13.38
CA SER A 93 -19.03 -12.39 14.05
C SER A 93 -19.38 -13.70 13.33
N ASN A 94 -20.28 -14.50 13.90
CA ASN A 94 -20.96 -15.53 13.13
C ASN A 94 -21.90 -14.82 12.15
N ILE A 95 -21.70 -15.04 10.85
CA ILE A 95 -22.49 -14.43 9.78
C ILE A 95 -23.58 -15.42 9.35
N GLU A 96 -24.82 -14.96 9.25
CA GLU A 96 -25.92 -15.80 8.78
C GLU A 96 -25.65 -16.31 7.36
N HIS A 97 -26.04 -17.56 7.07
CA HIS A 97 -25.82 -18.22 5.78
C HIS A 97 -24.36 -18.41 5.34
N ALA A 98 -23.37 -17.98 6.13
CA ALA A 98 -21.97 -18.23 5.84
C ALA A 98 -21.57 -19.68 6.17
N ILE A 99 -20.81 -20.32 5.27
CA ILE A 99 -20.34 -21.69 5.45
C ILE A 99 -18.83 -21.66 5.69
N LYS A 100 -18.37 -22.22 6.82
CA LYS A 100 -16.94 -22.26 7.15
C LYS A 100 -16.19 -23.19 6.19
N LEU A 101 -15.05 -22.71 5.70
CA LEU A 101 -14.13 -23.51 4.90
C LEU A 101 -13.38 -24.51 5.79
N GLY A 102 -13.19 -25.71 5.27
CA GLY A 102 -12.42 -26.78 5.87
C GLY A 102 -10.91 -26.50 5.86
N ASP A 103 -10.16 -27.26 6.64
CA ASP A 103 -8.72 -27.08 6.78
C ASP A 103 -7.94 -27.36 5.49
N ASN A 104 -8.50 -28.18 4.59
CA ASN A 104 -7.90 -28.54 3.31
C ASN A 104 -7.81 -27.35 2.33
N GLU A 105 -8.73 -26.39 2.43
CA GLU A 105 -8.85 -25.26 1.48
C GLU A 105 -8.62 -23.89 2.13
N SER A 106 -8.75 -23.76 3.45
CA SER A 106 -8.54 -22.49 4.16
C SER A 106 -7.07 -22.12 4.38
N HIS A 107 -6.15 -23.09 4.27
CA HIS A 107 -4.72 -22.91 4.53
C HIS A 107 -4.39 -22.26 5.89
N GLY A 108 -5.20 -22.59 6.91
CA GLY A 108 -5.03 -22.07 8.27
C GLY A 108 -5.54 -20.63 8.46
N LEU A 109 -6.25 -20.07 7.49
CA LEU A 109 -7.01 -18.83 7.66
C LEU A 109 -8.38 -19.10 8.29
N ASN A 110 -8.92 -18.11 9.01
CA ASN A 110 -10.32 -18.12 9.42
C ASN A 110 -11.18 -17.59 8.27
N VAL A 111 -11.76 -18.49 7.47
CA VAL A 111 -12.49 -18.12 6.24
C VAL A 111 -13.88 -18.77 6.23
N VAL A 112 -14.86 -18.00 5.77
CA VAL A 112 -16.21 -18.49 5.46
C VAL A 112 -16.59 -18.09 4.03
N GLN A 113 -17.29 -18.95 3.31
CA GLN A 113 -17.95 -18.60 2.05
C GLN A 113 -19.24 -17.84 2.40
N LEU A 114 -19.48 -16.72 1.72
CA LEU A 114 -20.69 -15.92 1.87
C LEU A 114 -21.12 -15.37 0.52
N GLU A 115 -22.14 -15.95 -0.10
CA GLU A 115 -22.61 -15.54 -1.42
C GLU A 115 -23.76 -14.52 -1.39
N GLU A 116 -24.56 -14.50 -0.31
CA GLU A 116 -25.77 -13.67 -0.21
C GLU A 116 -25.49 -12.16 -0.38
N SER A 117 -24.36 -11.68 0.13
CA SER A 117 -23.97 -10.26 0.07
C SER A 117 -23.19 -9.89 -1.20
N MET A 118 -22.91 -10.86 -2.07
CA MET A 118 -21.94 -10.71 -3.16
C MET A 118 -22.41 -9.72 -4.24
N ILE A 119 -23.70 -9.73 -4.60
CA ILE A 119 -24.26 -8.79 -5.58
C ILE A 119 -24.16 -7.34 -5.07
N ASN A 120 -24.56 -7.10 -3.83
CA ASN A 120 -24.48 -5.77 -3.21
C ASN A 120 -23.03 -5.27 -3.10
N ALA A 121 -22.08 -6.17 -2.79
CA ALA A 121 -20.66 -5.83 -2.80
C ALA A 121 -20.17 -5.44 -4.20
N VAL A 122 -20.57 -6.18 -5.24
CA VAL A 122 -20.23 -5.84 -6.63
C VAL A 122 -20.83 -4.51 -7.04
N ASP A 123 -22.07 -4.22 -6.70
CA ASP A 123 -22.72 -2.94 -7.03
C ASP A 123 -22.03 -1.76 -6.35
N LYS A 124 -21.62 -1.93 -5.09
CA LYS A 124 -20.82 -0.91 -4.37
C LYS A 124 -19.48 -0.68 -5.05
N LEU A 125 -18.76 -1.74 -5.41
CA LEU A 125 -17.50 -1.62 -6.14
C LEU A 125 -17.69 -0.85 -7.46
N LYS A 126 -18.69 -1.22 -8.27
CA LYS A 126 -19.00 -0.57 -9.56
C LYS A 126 -19.39 0.90 -9.44
N ALA A 127 -19.95 1.32 -8.30
CA ALA A 127 -20.24 2.72 -8.02
C ALA A 127 -18.98 3.54 -7.71
N GLY A 128 -17.86 2.88 -7.37
CA GLY A 128 -16.55 3.47 -7.09
C GLY A 128 -15.52 3.15 -8.17
N ASN A 129 -14.40 2.57 -7.76
CA ASN A 129 -13.27 2.23 -8.64
C ASN A 129 -13.37 0.82 -9.28
N ASP A 130 -14.45 0.09 -9.01
CA ASP A 130 -14.73 -1.28 -9.45
C ASP A 130 -13.79 -2.39 -8.94
N LEU A 131 -12.83 -2.05 -8.08
CA LEU A 131 -11.80 -2.96 -7.59
C LEU A 131 -11.88 -3.21 -6.09
N TYR A 132 -11.95 -2.18 -5.26
CA TYR A 132 -11.96 -2.28 -3.80
C TYR A 132 -12.77 -1.18 -3.10
N ASP A 133 -13.09 -1.42 -1.82
CA ASP A 133 -13.68 -0.42 -0.91
C ASP A 133 -13.39 -0.79 0.58
N TYR A 134 -13.50 0.18 1.49
CA TYR A 134 -13.09 0.07 2.90
C TYR A 134 -14.22 -0.12 3.92
N ASP A 135 -15.47 0.20 3.56
CA ASP A 135 -16.56 0.36 4.55
C ASP A 135 -17.84 -0.42 4.20
N PHE A 136 -17.72 -1.50 3.41
CA PHE A 136 -18.84 -2.40 3.16
C PHE A 136 -19.28 -3.09 4.45
N LYS A 137 -20.60 -3.20 4.65
CA LYS A 137 -21.16 -3.73 5.89
C LYS A 137 -21.76 -5.12 5.70
N ILE A 138 -21.29 -6.06 6.52
CA ILE A 138 -21.91 -7.37 6.73
C ILE A 138 -22.31 -7.43 8.20
N ASP A 139 -23.59 -7.67 8.49
CA ASP A 139 -24.15 -7.63 9.85
C ASP A 139 -23.83 -6.35 10.65
N GLY A 140 -23.78 -5.21 9.94
CA GLY A 140 -23.45 -3.91 10.52
C GLY A 140 -21.98 -3.72 10.90
N LYS A 141 -21.11 -4.65 10.52
CA LYS A 141 -19.65 -4.62 10.72
C LYS A 141 -18.92 -4.30 9.42
N GLU A 142 -17.86 -3.50 9.49
CA GLU A 142 -17.13 -3.01 8.32
C GLU A 142 -16.07 -4.02 7.86
N TYR A 143 -16.03 -4.24 6.55
CA TYR A 143 -15.07 -5.11 5.87
C TYR A 143 -14.41 -4.34 4.74
N TYR A 144 -13.10 -4.54 4.59
CA TYR A 144 -12.43 -4.27 3.32
C TYR A 144 -12.99 -5.22 2.27
N ILE A 145 -13.37 -4.73 1.10
CA ILE A 145 -13.88 -5.57 0.01
C ILE A 145 -13.02 -5.42 -1.22
N GLN A 146 -12.83 -6.51 -1.96
CA GLN A 146 -12.08 -6.47 -3.21
C GLN A 146 -12.57 -7.52 -4.20
N ALA A 147 -12.67 -7.14 -5.46
CA ALA A 147 -12.86 -8.09 -6.55
C ALA A 147 -11.53 -8.78 -6.93
N TYR A 148 -11.59 -10.06 -7.29
CA TYR A 148 -10.47 -10.75 -7.91
C TYR A 148 -10.92 -11.58 -9.11
N THR A 149 -9.99 -11.79 -10.02
CA THR A 149 -10.17 -12.57 -11.24
C THR A 149 -9.03 -13.58 -11.38
N LYS A 150 -9.14 -14.48 -12.36
CA LYS A 150 -8.04 -15.38 -12.70
C LYS A 150 -6.73 -14.64 -12.96
N ASN A 151 -6.79 -13.55 -13.72
CA ASN A 151 -5.58 -12.81 -14.11
C ASN A 151 -4.94 -12.03 -12.96
N SER A 152 -5.67 -11.74 -11.88
CA SER A 152 -5.10 -11.10 -10.68
C SER A 152 -4.56 -12.10 -9.66
N VAL A 153 -4.75 -13.40 -9.85
CA VAL A 153 -4.25 -14.46 -8.96
C VAL A 153 -3.14 -15.26 -9.66
N ASP A 154 -3.39 -15.68 -10.91
CA ASP A 154 -2.45 -16.40 -11.78
C ASP A 154 -1.55 -15.41 -12.52
N ILE A 155 -0.64 -14.76 -11.78
CA ILE A 155 0.24 -13.73 -12.33
C ILE A 155 1.25 -14.31 -13.31
N LYS A 156 1.10 -13.93 -14.59
CA LYS A 156 2.01 -14.31 -15.68
C LYS A 156 3.00 -13.23 -16.08
N ASN A 157 2.69 -11.98 -15.76
CA ASN A 157 3.56 -10.84 -16.01
C ASN A 157 3.93 -10.22 -14.65
N PRO A 158 5.23 -10.10 -14.30
CA PRO A 158 5.66 -9.52 -13.03
C PRO A 158 5.20 -8.06 -12.82
N MET A 159 4.73 -7.40 -13.87
CA MET A 159 4.17 -6.06 -13.83
C MET A 159 2.67 -5.99 -13.52
N THR A 160 1.98 -7.12 -13.52
CA THR A 160 0.55 -7.16 -13.17
C THR A 160 0.40 -7.13 -11.66
N THR A 161 -0.30 -6.12 -11.14
CA THR A 161 -0.69 -6.06 -9.74
C THR A 161 -1.57 -7.25 -9.39
N SER A 162 -1.13 -8.06 -8.44
CA SER A 162 -1.91 -9.19 -7.94
C SER A 162 -3.00 -8.74 -6.96
N ALA A 163 -4.03 -9.57 -6.82
CA ALA A 163 -5.13 -9.30 -5.90
C ALA A 163 -4.63 -9.19 -4.45
N PHE A 164 -3.70 -10.02 -4.00
CA PHE A 164 -3.16 -9.92 -2.65
C PHE A 164 -2.25 -8.68 -2.46
N SER A 165 -1.51 -8.26 -3.50
CA SER A 165 -0.64 -7.07 -3.43
C SER A 165 -1.49 -5.81 -3.30
N LEU A 166 -2.55 -5.71 -4.10
CA LEU A 166 -3.53 -4.62 -3.98
C LEU A 166 -4.19 -4.61 -2.59
N ALA A 167 -4.60 -5.78 -2.09
CA ALA A 167 -5.23 -5.86 -0.77
C ALA A 167 -4.31 -5.36 0.35
N VAL A 168 -3.04 -5.77 0.37
CA VAL A 168 -2.12 -5.28 1.42
C VAL A 168 -1.79 -3.80 1.27
N HIS A 169 -1.76 -3.27 0.03
CA HIS A 169 -1.55 -1.85 -0.27
C HIS A 169 -2.70 -1.00 0.27
N GLU A 170 -3.92 -1.33 -0.12
CA GLU A 170 -5.12 -0.59 0.28
C GLU A 170 -5.37 -0.71 1.78
N VAL A 171 -5.26 -1.92 2.35
CA VAL A 171 -5.40 -2.10 3.80
C VAL A 171 -4.32 -1.33 4.57
N PHE A 172 -3.15 -1.08 3.99
CA PHE A 172 -2.15 -0.21 4.60
C PHE A 172 -2.57 1.27 4.59
N HIS A 173 -3.32 1.76 3.59
CA HIS A 173 -3.91 3.10 3.66
C HIS A 173 -4.91 3.24 4.81
N ALA A 174 -5.68 2.19 5.15
CA ALA A 174 -6.52 2.20 6.34
C ALA A 174 -5.68 2.30 7.64
N TYR A 175 -4.52 1.62 7.69
CA TYR A 175 -3.55 1.78 8.77
C TYR A 175 -3.00 3.21 8.83
N GLN A 176 -2.63 3.81 7.70
CA GLN A 176 -2.15 5.19 7.64
C GLN A 176 -3.20 6.17 8.15
N GLY A 177 -4.45 6.07 7.68
CA GLY A 177 -5.53 6.96 8.10
C GLY A 177 -5.78 6.96 9.62
N LYS A 178 -5.48 5.85 10.30
CA LYS A 178 -5.60 5.73 11.76
C LYS A 178 -4.35 6.16 12.52
N ASN A 179 -3.16 5.92 11.98
CA ASN A 179 -1.91 6.00 12.75
C ASN A 179 -0.99 7.15 12.31
N PHE A 180 -1.12 7.66 11.08
CA PHE A 180 -0.28 8.74 10.57
C PHE A 180 -0.90 10.08 10.96
N LYS A 181 -0.05 10.99 11.45
CA LYS A 181 -0.42 12.40 11.57
C LYS A 181 -0.39 13.04 10.18
N SER A 182 -1.38 13.87 9.88
CA SER A 182 -1.37 14.68 8.67
C SER A 182 -0.21 15.69 8.72
N PRO A 183 0.68 15.70 7.71
CA PRO A 183 1.71 16.74 7.59
C PRO A 183 1.07 18.12 7.50
N THR A 184 1.66 19.13 8.15
CA THR A 184 1.06 20.47 8.30
C THR A 184 0.74 21.18 6.99
N HIS A 185 1.49 20.90 5.92
CA HIS A 185 1.31 21.53 4.61
C HIS A 185 0.77 20.56 3.55
N TYR A 186 0.34 19.37 3.94
CA TYR A 186 -0.13 18.37 2.98
C TYR A 186 -1.30 18.90 2.13
N GLU A 187 -1.19 18.70 0.83
CA GLU A 187 -2.26 18.92 -0.13
C GLU A 187 -2.15 17.88 -1.23
N GLN A 188 -3.21 17.12 -1.46
CA GLN A 188 -3.31 16.28 -2.65
C GLN A 188 -4.00 17.07 -3.75
N LEU A 189 -3.34 17.18 -4.91
CA LEU A 189 -3.99 17.69 -6.11
C LEU A 189 -5.10 16.73 -6.54
N ALA A 190 -6.24 17.30 -6.90
CA ALA A 190 -7.29 16.56 -7.59
C ALA A 190 -6.78 16.10 -8.96
N PHE A 191 -7.25 14.94 -9.43
CA PHE A 191 -6.76 14.32 -10.67
C PHE A 191 -7.00 15.18 -11.92
N ASP A 192 -8.01 16.04 -11.90
CA ASP A 192 -8.31 17.01 -12.96
C ASP A 192 -7.43 18.27 -12.91
N LYS A 193 -6.52 18.38 -11.93
CA LYS A 193 -5.62 19.53 -11.72
C LYS A 193 -4.14 19.17 -11.79
N PHE A 194 -3.79 17.98 -12.26
CA PHE A 194 -2.39 17.58 -12.37
C PHE A 194 -1.58 18.46 -13.32
N ASP A 195 -2.21 19.12 -14.29
CA ASP A 195 -1.59 20.11 -15.17
C ASP A 195 -1.05 21.35 -14.44
N THR A 196 -1.49 21.59 -13.19
CA THR A 196 -0.97 22.66 -12.33
C THR A 196 0.34 22.28 -11.63
N TYR A 197 0.71 20.99 -11.62
CA TYR A 197 1.96 20.54 -11.02
C TYR A 197 3.16 21.01 -11.86
N PRO A 198 4.22 21.58 -11.26
CA PRO A 198 5.29 22.22 -12.03
C PRO A 198 6.20 21.20 -12.72
N LEU A 199 6.10 21.11 -14.06
CA LEU A 199 6.88 20.19 -14.91
C LEU A 199 7.73 20.93 -15.96
N THR A 200 8.59 21.85 -15.52
CA THR A 200 9.57 22.49 -16.41
C THR A 200 10.63 21.47 -16.87
N ASP A 201 11.32 21.73 -17.99
CA ASP A 201 12.43 20.86 -18.46
C ASP A 201 13.44 20.54 -17.37
N GLU A 202 13.71 21.51 -16.49
CA GLU A 202 14.66 21.36 -15.41
C GLU A 202 14.13 20.46 -14.27
N LEU A 203 12.88 20.68 -13.84
CA LEU A 203 12.24 19.84 -12.82
C LEU A 203 12.07 18.40 -13.32
N LEU A 204 11.70 18.25 -14.58
CA LEU A 204 11.57 16.94 -15.21
C LEU A 204 12.93 16.24 -15.35
N SER A 205 14.00 16.97 -15.68
CA SER A 205 15.37 16.43 -15.69
C SER A 205 15.79 15.92 -14.31
N LEU A 206 15.45 16.65 -13.25
CA LEU A 206 15.72 16.25 -11.86
C LEU A 206 14.93 14.98 -11.49
N GLN A 207 13.63 14.92 -11.77
CA GLN A 207 12.81 13.72 -11.52
C GLN A 207 13.35 12.49 -12.27
N LEU A 208 13.71 12.65 -13.54
CA LEU A 208 14.27 11.57 -14.35
C LEU A 208 15.63 11.09 -13.83
N MET A 209 16.49 12.02 -13.42
CA MET A 209 17.76 11.65 -12.80
C MET A 209 17.55 10.92 -11.47
N LEU A 210 16.58 11.37 -10.66
CA LEU A 210 16.22 10.71 -9.41
C LEU A 210 15.77 9.27 -9.67
N MET A 211 14.82 9.08 -10.60
CA MET A 211 14.34 7.75 -10.96
C MET A 211 15.48 6.85 -11.45
N GLU A 212 16.36 7.36 -12.31
CA GLU A 212 17.49 6.61 -12.84
C GLU A 212 18.50 6.18 -11.75
N LEU A 213 18.67 7.01 -10.71
CA LEU A 213 19.51 6.67 -9.55
C LEU A 213 18.86 5.63 -8.64
N LEU A 214 17.53 5.65 -8.54
CA LEU A 214 16.77 4.79 -7.63
C LEU A 214 16.32 3.46 -8.25
N LYS A 215 16.35 3.33 -9.59
CA LYS A 215 15.78 2.16 -10.28
C LYS A 215 16.37 0.80 -9.91
N GLY A 216 17.54 0.77 -9.28
CA GLY A 216 18.16 -0.47 -8.82
C GLY A 216 17.52 -1.03 -7.54
N PHE A 217 16.70 -0.25 -6.84
CA PHE A 217 16.17 -0.62 -5.53
C PHE A 217 14.79 -1.29 -5.60
N PRO A 218 14.47 -2.20 -4.67
CA PRO A 218 15.30 -2.66 -3.56
C PRO A 218 16.47 -3.57 -4.00
N GLU A 219 17.59 -3.49 -3.27
CA GLU A 219 18.79 -4.33 -3.45
C GLU A 219 19.15 -5.01 -2.12
N GLU A 220 18.91 -6.32 -2.00
CA GLU A 220 19.09 -7.03 -0.72
C GLU A 220 20.52 -6.99 -0.18
N SER A 221 21.52 -6.92 -1.06
CA SER A 221 22.94 -6.89 -0.74
C SER A 221 23.48 -5.50 -0.38
N ILE A 222 22.64 -4.45 -0.39
CA ILE A 222 23.12 -3.11 -0.09
C ILE A 222 23.69 -3.04 1.34
N THR A 223 24.85 -2.41 1.49
CA THR A 223 25.40 -2.11 2.81
C THR A 223 24.76 -0.85 3.37
N GLN A 224 24.70 -0.71 4.70
CA GLN A 224 24.19 0.50 5.34
C GLN A 224 24.92 1.79 4.86
N PRO A 225 26.26 1.83 4.71
CA PRO A 225 26.93 2.99 4.11
C PRO A 225 26.49 3.27 2.66
N ALA A 226 26.36 2.25 1.82
CA ALA A 226 25.89 2.43 0.45
C ALA A 226 24.44 2.94 0.38
N ALA A 227 23.57 2.47 1.28
CA ALA A 227 22.21 2.99 1.43
C ALA A 227 22.21 4.47 1.84
N LYS A 228 23.08 4.87 2.78
CA LYS A 228 23.26 6.28 3.16
C LYS A 228 23.71 7.14 1.97
N GLU A 229 24.67 6.67 1.18
CA GLU A 229 25.12 7.40 -0.02
C GLU A 229 24.03 7.55 -1.09
N ALA A 230 23.22 6.51 -1.31
CA ALA A 230 22.05 6.61 -2.19
C ALA A 230 20.99 7.58 -1.63
N LEU A 231 20.74 7.55 -0.32
CA LEU A 231 19.81 8.46 0.35
C LEU A 231 20.26 9.93 0.24
N LYS A 232 21.57 10.22 0.32
CA LYS A 232 22.11 11.56 0.08
C LYS A 232 21.77 12.08 -1.31
N LYS A 233 21.87 11.22 -2.34
CA LYS A 233 21.54 11.58 -3.72
C LYS A 233 20.04 11.86 -3.89
N TYR A 234 19.18 11.04 -3.27
CA TYR A 234 17.75 11.32 -3.20
C TYR A 234 17.49 12.70 -2.56
N TYR A 235 18.05 12.94 -1.37
CA TYR A 235 17.89 14.20 -0.64
C TYR A 235 18.30 15.42 -1.47
N VAL A 236 19.50 15.39 -2.07
CA VAL A 236 20.05 16.55 -2.81
C VAL A 236 19.23 16.85 -4.06
N ILE A 237 18.75 15.85 -4.79
CA ILE A 237 17.90 16.08 -5.97
C ILE A 237 16.55 16.67 -5.57
N ILE A 238 15.89 16.11 -4.55
CA ILE A 238 14.62 16.67 -4.06
C ILE A 238 14.82 18.09 -3.52
N ASN A 239 15.89 18.35 -2.75
CA ASN A 239 16.21 19.68 -2.26
C ASN A 239 16.39 20.70 -3.41
N GLU A 240 17.03 20.29 -4.49
CA GLU A 240 17.16 21.12 -5.70
C GLU A 240 15.82 21.34 -6.41
N MET A 241 14.96 20.33 -6.49
CA MET A 241 13.60 20.48 -7.01
C MET A 241 12.80 21.50 -6.20
N LEU A 242 12.85 21.40 -4.87
CA LEU A 242 12.18 22.32 -3.94
C LEU A 242 12.67 23.78 -4.06
N LYS A 243 13.96 23.99 -4.31
CA LYS A 243 14.53 25.32 -4.56
C LYS A 243 14.04 25.93 -5.89
N ARG A 244 13.63 25.10 -6.83
CA ARG A 244 13.20 25.48 -8.18
C ARG A 244 11.69 25.44 -8.37
N ASP A 245 10.93 25.10 -7.33
CA ASP A 245 9.48 25.04 -7.38
C ASP A 245 8.89 26.44 -7.61
N PRO A 246 8.32 26.73 -8.81
CA PRO A 246 7.78 28.06 -9.10
C PRO A 246 6.47 28.35 -8.36
N THR A 247 5.86 27.34 -7.74
CA THR A 247 4.61 27.47 -6.99
C THR A 247 4.84 27.80 -5.51
N ALA A 248 6.11 27.83 -5.07
CA ALA A 248 6.48 28.22 -3.72
C ALA A 248 6.56 29.75 -3.59
N HIS A 249 5.64 30.34 -2.82
CA HIS A 249 5.55 31.80 -2.65
C HIS A 249 6.09 32.32 -1.31
N SER A 250 6.23 31.46 -0.30
CA SER A 250 6.70 31.86 1.05
C SER A 250 7.58 30.78 1.67
N GLY A 251 8.55 30.30 0.89
CA GLY A 251 9.45 29.22 1.24
C GLY A 251 9.01 27.87 0.64
N TYR A 252 9.96 26.93 0.56
CA TYR A 252 9.78 25.68 -0.18
C TYR A 252 8.58 24.84 0.27
N LYS A 253 8.18 24.95 1.55
CA LYS A 253 7.05 24.21 2.11
C LYS A 253 5.68 24.63 1.57
N THR A 254 5.61 25.75 0.87
CA THR A 254 4.36 26.28 0.29
C THR A 254 4.12 25.81 -1.14
N GLY A 255 5.12 25.24 -1.80
CA GLY A 255 5.03 24.78 -3.19
C GLY A 255 4.43 23.38 -3.33
N LEU A 256 3.88 23.09 -4.51
CA LEU A 256 3.22 21.82 -4.84
C LEU A 256 4.17 20.63 -4.79
N ILE A 257 5.46 20.80 -5.07
CA ILE A 257 6.43 19.70 -4.94
C ILE A 257 6.47 19.22 -3.49
N TYR A 258 6.49 20.15 -2.52
CA TYR A 258 6.49 19.80 -1.10
C TYR A 258 5.14 19.28 -0.62
N LYS A 259 4.04 19.98 -0.96
CA LYS A 259 2.72 19.70 -0.41
C LYS A 259 2.08 18.44 -0.98
N HIS A 260 2.18 18.28 -2.30
CA HIS A 260 1.61 17.17 -3.06
C HIS A 260 2.65 16.09 -3.31
N GLY A 261 3.76 16.40 -3.97
CA GLY A 261 4.76 15.40 -4.37
C GLY A 261 5.29 14.59 -3.19
N LEU A 262 5.82 15.26 -2.15
CA LEU A 262 6.30 14.58 -0.95
C LEU A 262 5.17 13.96 -0.10
N GLY A 263 3.95 14.49 -0.23
CA GLY A 263 2.74 13.87 0.30
C GLY A 263 2.49 12.49 -0.31
N GLN A 264 2.52 12.40 -1.64
CA GLN A 264 2.38 11.14 -2.36
C GLN A 264 3.54 10.18 -2.05
N GLU A 265 4.77 10.67 -1.92
CA GLU A 265 5.90 9.82 -1.49
C GLU A 265 5.69 9.20 -0.11
N LEU A 266 5.06 9.94 0.82
CA LEU A 266 4.74 9.40 2.14
C LEU A 266 3.60 8.39 2.08
N PHE A 267 2.45 8.75 1.51
CA PHE A 267 1.24 7.91 1.57
C PHE A 267 1.29 6.77 0.56
N GLU A 268 1.39 7.07 -0.73
CA GLU A 268 1.43 6.05 -1.78
C GLU A 268 2.76 5.30 -1.81
N GLY A 269 3.87 6.01 -1.57
CA GLY A 269 5.19 5.39 -1.51
C GLY A 269 5.35 4.42 -0.35
N SER A 270 4.77 4.67 0.83
CA SER A 270 4.83 3.70 1.92
C SER A 270 3.89 2.51 1.72
N ALA A 271 2.75 2.69 1.05
CA ALA A 271 1.89 1.58 0.66
C ALA A 271 2.57 0.67 -0.38
N LEU A 272 3.18 1.25 -1.43
CA LEU A 272 3.97 0.49 -2.41
C LEU A 272 5.22 -0.16 -1.78
N TYR A 273 5.82 0.45 -0.77
CA TYR A 273 6.92 -0.19 -0.04
C TYR A 273 6.45 -1.53 0.57
N ILE A 274 5.27 -1.58 1.19
CA ILE A 274 4.74 -2.81 1.78
C ILE A 274 4.38 -3.82 0.70
N ASP A 275 3.62 -3.38 -0.30
CA ASP A 275 3.11 -4.23 -1.38
C ASP A 275 4.25 -4.93 -2.14
N GLN A 276 5.32 -4.19 -2.46
CA GLN A 276 6.40 -4.69 -3.28
C GLN A 276 7.30 -5.62 -2.46
N MET A 277 7.51 -5.30 -1.18
CA MET A 277 8.32 -6.14 -0.29
C MET A 277 7.63 -7.47 0.01
N VAL A 278 6.30 -7.52 0.15
CA VAL A 278 5.59 -8.81 0.25
C VAL A 278 5.56 -9.54 -1.09
N SER A 279 5.29 -8.85 -2.20
CA SER A 279 5.14 -9.48 -3.52
C SER A 279 6.41 -10.24 -3.93
N ARG A 280 7.59 -9.66 -3.69
CA ARG A 280 8.90 -10.32 -3.92
C ARG A 280 9.07 -11.65 -3.18
N LYS A 281 8.38 -11.84 -2.06
CA LYS A 281 8.46 -13.06 -1.26
C LYS A 281 7.30 -14.00 -1.50
N VAL A 282 6.12 -13.49 -1.86
CA VAL A 282 4.92 -14.29 -2.12
C VAL A 282 5.00 -14.98 -3.47
N LEU A 283 5.29 -14.23 -4.55
CA LEU A 283 5.33 -14.73 -5.92
C LEU A 283 6.77 -14.87 -6.43
N ALA A 284 7.09 -16.04 -7.00
CA ALA A 284 8.41 -16.30 -7.56
C ALA A 284 8.74 -15.38 -8.75
N ILE A 285 7.75 -15.07 -9.60
CA ILE A 285 7.96 -14.23 -10.78
C ILE A 285 8.35 -12.78 -10.45
N THR A 286 8.03 -12.31 -9.24
CA THR A 286 8.33 -10.94 -8.79
C THR A 286 9.51 -10.88 -7.83
N SER A 287 10.31 -11.94 -7.62
CA SER A 287 11.35 -11.96 -6.57
C SER A 287 12.40 -10.85 -6.73
N GLU A 288 12.71 -10.52 -7.98
CA GLU A 288 13.71 -9.50 -8.34
C GLU A 288 13.09 -8.14 -8.68
N ASN A 289 11.78 -7.97 -8.52
CA ASN A 289 11.11 -6.72 -8.85
C ASN A 289 11.74 -5.54 -8.10
N LYS A 290 11.94 -4.46 -8.85
CA LYS A 290 12.39 -3.17 -8.35
C LYS A 290 11.18 -2.30 -8.02
N PHE A 291 11.35 -1.21 -7.27
CA PHE A 291 10.29 -0.23 -7.09
C PHE A 291 10.03 0.53 -8.39
N ILE A 292 11.09 0.90 -9.13
CA ILE A 292 10.98 1.50 -10.45
C ILE A 292 11.33 0.44 -11.48
N TYR A 293 10.34 -0.01 -12.23
CA TYR A 293 10.50 -1.00 -13.27
C TYR A 293 10.46 -0.40 -14.68
N SER A 294 10.10 0.87 -14.82
CA SER A 294 10.25 1.63 -16.07
C SER A 294 11.72 2.00 -16.31
N ALA A 295 12.15 2.01 -17.57
CA ALA A 295 13.41 2.66 -17.96
C ALA A 295 13.18 4.19 -18.05
N PRO A 296 13.64 5.01 -17.08
CA PRO A 296 13.15 6.40 -16.94
C PRO A 296 13.39 7.26 -18.18
N PHE A 297 14.48 7.01 -18.91
CA PHE A 297 14.81 7.76 -20.13
C PHE A 297 14.15 7.23 -21.41
N LYS A 298 13.27 6.21 -21.33
CA LYS A 298 12.62 5.56 -22.48
C LYS A 298 11.14 5.20 -22.24
N MET A 299 10.46 5.90 -21.35
CA MET A 299 9.05 5.64 -21.02
C MET A 299 8.06 5.97 -22.16
N ASP A 300 8.52 6.66 -23.19
CA ASP A 300 7.81 6.91 -24.46
C ASP A 300 7.87 5.73 -25.44
N GLN A 301 8.51 4.63 -25.05
CA GLN A 301 8.72 3.45 -25.87
C GLN A 301 8.04 2.24 -25.23
N VAL A 302 7.52 1.34 -26.06
CA VAL A 302 7.01 0.05 -25.58
C VAL A 302 8.20 -0.80 -25.12
N ILE A 303 8.40 -0.86 -23.81
CA ILE A 303 9.43 -1.65 -23.15
C ILE A 303 8.75 -2.48 -22.07
N ASP A 304 9.00 -3.79 -22.05
CA ASP A 304 8.57 -4.72 -21.00
C ASP A 304 7.05 -4.71 -20.69
N GLY A 305 6.23 -4.40 -21.70
CA GLY A 305 4.76 -4.40 -21.58
C GLY A 305 4.16 -3.19 -20.88
N TYR A 306 4.95 -2.14 -20.63
CA TYR A 306 4.45 -0.87 -20.12
C TYR A 306 3.59 -0.11 -21.12
N VAL A 307 2.59 0.61 -20.61
CA VAL A 307 1.88 1.63 -21.38
C VAL A 307 2.84 2.79 -21.60
N PRO A 308 3.24 3.07 -22.86
CA PRO A 308 4.15 4.17 -23.13
C PRO A 308 3.47 5.52 -22.85
N LEU A 309 4.26 6.51 -22.42
CA LEU A 309 3.82 7.89 -22.32
C LEU A 309 3.70 8.44 -23.74
N THR A 310 2.48 8.52 -24.26
CA THR A 310 2.20 8.86 -25.67
C THR A 310 1.51 10.18 -25.87
N THR A 311 0.91 10.73 -24.81
CA THR A 311 0.23 12.02 -24.82
C THR A 311 0.77 12.94 -23.74
N LYS A 312 0.54 14.25 -23.88
CA LYS A 312 0.90 15.21 -22.82
C LYS A 312 0.24 14.88 -21.49
N LYS A 313 -1.00 14.37 -21.53
CA LYS A 313 -1.71 13.92 -20.33
C LYS A 313 -0.99 12.75 -19.65
N ASP A 314 -0.52 11.75 -20.41
CA ASP A 314 0.22 10.61 -19.84
C ASP A 314 1.48 11.10 -19.09
N VAL A 315 2.21 12.05 -19.68
CA VAL A 315 3.40 12.65 -19.06
C VAL A 315 3.01 13.39 -17.78
N ILE A 316 1.98 14.23 -17.83
CA ILE A 316 1.51 14.98 -16.65
C ILE A 316 1.08 14.01 -15.54
N ASP A 317 0.19 13.07 -15.84
CA ASP A 317 -0.33 12.12 -14.85
C ASP A 317 0.81 11.28 -14.25
N TYR A 318 1.79 10.87 -15.05
CA TYR A 318 2.93 10.11 -14.55
C TYR A 318 3.80 10.94 -13.59
N PHE A 319 4.24 12.12 -14.01
CA PHE A 319 5.21 12.93 -13.25
C PHE A 319 4.60 13.81 -12.16
N ALA A 320 3.28 14.00 -12.19
CA ALA A 320 2.51 14.65 -11.15
C ALA A 320 1.85 13.66 -10.17
N PHE A 321 1.91 12.34 -10.40
CA PHE A 321 1.30 11.37 -9.47
C PHE A 321 2.08 10.05 -9.38
N ASN A 322 2.15 9.28 -10.46
CA ASN A 322 2.67 7.90 -10.42
C ASN A 322 4.13 7.81 -9.97
N VAL A 323 4.98 8.76 -10.36
CA VAL A 323 6.40 8.76 -10.03
C VAL A 323 6.66 8.67 -8.51
N PHE A 324 5.77 9.25 -7.69
CA PHE A 324 5.93 9.34 -6.24
C PHE A 324 5.71 8.00 -5.52
N TYR A 325 4.94 7.09 -6.10
CA TYR A 325 4.84 5.71 -5.62
C TYR A 325 6.24 5.09 -5.59
N TYR A 326 6.98 5.25 -6.70
CA TYR A 326 8.26 4.60 -6.90
C TYR A 326 9.41 5.31 -6.20
N THR A 327 9.45 6.65 -6.23
CA THR A 327 10.49 7.42 -5.53
C THR A 327 10.29 7.38 -4.02
N GLY A 328 9.05 7.43 -3.55
CA GLY A 328 8.70 7.34 -2.13
C GLY A 328 9.04 5.98 -1.53
N SER A 329 8.61 4.88 -2.16
CA SER A 329 8.97 3.52 -1.72
C SER A 329 10.48 3.29 -1.68
N SER A 330 11.20 3.75 -2.71
CA SER A 330 12.67 3.71 -2.76
C SER A 330 13.30 4.51 -1.62
N ALA A 331 12.82 5.73 -1.35
CA ALA A 331 13.33 6.58 -0.27
C ALA A 331 13.08 5.96 1.11
N ILE A 332 11.90 5.39 1.34
CA ILE A 332 11.55 4.71 2.60
C ILE A 332 12.42 3.47 2.81
N TRP A 333 12.61 2.66 1.78
CA TRP A 333 13.49 1.51 1.84
C TRP A 333 14.94 1.93 2.13
N LEU A 334 15.43 3.00 1.47
CA LEU A 334 16.77 3.54 1.71
C LEU A 334 16.93 4.09 3.14
N LEU A 335 15.93 4.79 3.68
CA LEU A 335 15.91 5.24 5.07
C LEU A 335 16.07 4.05 6.01
N GLN A 336 15.26 3.01 5.84
CA GLN A 336 15.33 1.79 6.65
C GLN A 336 16.71 1.12 6.55
N ARG A 337 17.23 0.93 5.34
CA ARG A 337 18.55 0.31 5.11
C ARG A 337 19.71 1.16 5.60
N ALA A 338 19.56 2.48 5.62
CA ALA A 338 20.49 3.42 6.22
C ALA A 338 20.47 3.37 7.76
N GLY A 339 19.46 2.73 8.37
CA GLY A 339 19.30 2.60 9.82
C GLY A 339 18.43 3.69 10.44
N TYR A 340 17.62 4.39 9.65
CA TYR A 340 16.56 5.26 10.16
C TYR A 340 15.34 4.41 10.57
N ASP A 341 14.75 4.72 11.72
CA ASP A 341 13.49 4.12 12.14
C ASP A 341 12.32 4.75 11.36
N ILE A 342 11.88 4.04 10.32
CA ILE A 342 10.81 4.49 9.41
C ILE A 342 9.45 4.62 10.12
N LYS A 343 9.26 4.09 11.33
CA LYS A 343 8.05 4.32 12.12
C LYS A 343 7.87 5.81 12.46
N ASN A 344 8.96 6.59 12.51
CA ASN A 344 8.88 8.02 12.73
C ASN A 344 8.13 8.77 11.61
N LEU A 345 8.00 8.19 10.42
CA LEU A 345 7.20 8.76 9.32
C LEU A 345 5.71 8.88 9.69
N GLU A 346 5.20 8.04 10.62
CA GLU A 346 3.85 8.14 11.18
C GLU A 346 3.58 9.48 11.87
N GLN A 347 4.61 10.25 12.21
CA GLN A 347 4.44 11.59 12.78
C GLN A 347 4.14 12.66 11.72
N GLY A 348 3.83 12.28 10.48
CA GLY A 348 3.58 13.20 9.37
C GLY A 348 4.87 13.81 8.82
N ILE A 349 5.98 13.07 8.93
CA ILE A 349 7.30 13.47 8.44
C ILE A 349 7.46 12.88 7.03
N TYR A 350 7.69 13.73 6.03
CA TYR A 350 7.98 13.25 4.67
C TYR A 350 9.32 12.52 4.60
N PRO A 351 9.48 11.53 3.71
CA PRO A 351 10.78 10.85 3.50
C PRO A 351 11.94 11.81 3.26
N PHE A 352 11.70 12.91 2.54
CA PHE A 352 12.66 14.00 2.38
C PHE A 352 13.08 14.67 3.69
N ASP A 353 12.11 15.06 4.54
CA ASP A 353 12.41 15.73 5.82
C ASP A 353 13.09 14.76 6.80
N ALA A 354 12.73 13.47 6.77
CA ALA A 354 13.42 12.42 7.49
C ALA A 354 14.88 12.27 7.03
N ALA A 355 15.12 12.20 5.71
CA ALA A 355 16.46 12.13 5.13
C ALA A 355 17.29 13.36 5.50
N LYS A 356 16.71 14.57 5.40
CA LYS A 356 17.35 15.83 5.78
C LYS A 356 17.82 15.81 7.24
N GLY A 357 16.94 15.46 8.17
CA GLY A 357 17.27 15.39 9.59
C GLY A 357 18.25 14.28 9.93
N TYR A 358 18.15 13.13 9.27
CA TYR A 358 19.00 11.97 9.51
C TYR A 358 20.42 12.12 8.97
N LEU A 359 20.56 12.66 7.75
CA LEU A 359 21.86 12.84 7.10
C LEU A 359 22.60 14.08 7.60
N ALA A 360 21.85 15.14 7.95
CA ALA A 360 22.39 16.41 8.45
C ALA A 360 23.55 16.96 7.60
N LEU A 361 23.41 16.89 6.27
CA LEU A 361 24.43 17.39 5.34
C LEU A 361 24.63 18.90 5.53
N SER A 362 25.89 19.33 5.47
CA SER A 362 26.22 20.75 5.35
C SER A 362 25.87 21.28 3.95
N GLU A 363 25.67 22.59 3.83
CA GLU A 363 25.39 23.25 2.54
C GLU A 363 26.50 22.98 1.51
N VAL A 364 27.76 22.90 1.94
CA VAL A 364 28.90 22.60 1.08
C VAL A 364 28.82 21.16 0.55
N GLU A 365 28.44 20.19 1.38
CA GLU A 365 28.25 18.80 0.94
C GLU A 365 27.10 18.69 -0.06
N GLU A 366 26.00 19.42 0.15
CA GLU A 366 24.87 19.47 -0.80
C GLU A 366 25.30 20.01 -2.16
N ILE A 367 26.03 21.13 -2.19
CA ILE A 367 26.49 21.78 -3.43
C ILE A 367 27.46 20.86 -4.18
N ASN A 368 28.41 20.25 -3.46
CA ASN A 368 29.41 19.36 -4.06
C ASN A 368 28.73 18.12 -4.66
N LEU A 369 27.85 17.46 -3.91
CA LEU A 369 27.15 16.27 -4.40
C LEU A 369 26.23 16.60 -5.58
N LEU A 370 25.53 17.73 -5.57
CA LEU A 370 24.74 18.15 -6.73
C LEU A 370 25.61 18.39 -7.96
N SER A 371 26.78 18.99 -7.77
CA SER A 371 27.73 19.26 -8.85
C SER A 371 28.27 17.94 -9.44
N GLU A 372 28.62 16.97 -8.60
CA GLU A 372 29.01 15.63 -9.03
C GLU A 372 27.90 14.93 -9.82
N LEU A 373 26.65 15.01 -9.34
CA LEU A 373 25.50 14.44 -10.04
C LEU A 373 25.25 15.09 -11.41
N LYS A 374 25.48 16.41 -11.55
CA LYS A 374 25.36 17.13 -12.83
C LYS A 374 26.50 16.79 -13.81
N LEU A 375 27.65 16.31 -13.31
CA LEU A 375 28.77 15.83 -14.14
C LEU A 375 28.64 14.35 -14.53
N ASP A 376 27.70 13.61 -13.94
CA ASP A 376 27.44 12.21 -14.26
C ASP A 376 26.98 12.07 -15.73
N ALA A 377 27.47 11.03 -16.42
CA ALA A 377 27.13 10.77 -17.83
C ALA A 377 25.62 10.50 -18.07
N ARG A 378 24.84 10.24 -17.02
CA ARG A 378 23.38 10.13 -17.08
C ARG A 378 22.68 11.48 -17.10
N TRP A 379 23.28 12.55 -16.57
CA TRP A 379 22.65 13.86 -16.49
C TRP A 379 22.27 14.44 -17.87
N PRO A 380 23.17 14.43 -18.89
CA PRO A 380 22.77 14.84 -20.24
C PRO A 380 21.64 13.99 -20.84
N LYS A 381 21.55 12.70 -20.48
CA LYS A 381 20.47 11.81 -20.94
C LYS A 381 19.14 12.19 -20.31
N ALA A 382 19.13 12.52 -19.02
CA ALA A 382 17.95 13.03 -18.32
C ALA A 382 17.44 14.32 -18.97
N MET A 383 18.33 15.27 -19.30
CA MET A 383 17.95 16.51 -19.98
C MET A 383 17.36 16.30 -21.37
N VAL A 384 17.92 15.36 -22.15
CA VAL A 384 17.40 15.01 -23.47
C VAL A 384 16.03 14.33 -23.36
N ALA A 385 15.86 13.42 -22.40
CA ALA A 385 14.59 12.75 -22.15
C ALA A 385 13.51 13.73 -21.66
N ALA A 386 13.85 14.66 -20.74
CA ALA A 386 12.94 15.69 -20.26
C ALA A 386 12.39 16.54 -21.40
N LYS A 387 13.26 17.07 -22.27
CA LYS A 387 12.84 17.82 -23.46
C LYS A 387 11.93 17.02 -24.38
N ARG A 388 12.24 15.72 -24.55
CA ARG A 388 11.44 14.83 -25.39
C ARG A 388 10.05 14.62 -24.80
N TYR A 389 9.93 14.33 -23.51
CA TYR A 389 8.63 14.18 -22.83
C TYR A 389 7.82 15.47 -22.81
N ASN A 390 8.48 16.63 -22.66
CA ASN A 390 7.78 17.91 -22.72
C ASN A 390 7.29 18.29 -24.12
N ALA A 391 7.86 17.70 -25.17
CA ALA A 391 7.46 17.89 -26.57
C ALA A 391 6.41 16.89 -27.06
N ILE A 392 5.92 15.98 -26.21
CA ILE A 392 4.77 15.12 -26.53
C ILE A 392 3.49 15.98 -26.45
N ASP A 393 2.69 15.91 -27.52
CA ASP A 393 1.44 16.66 -27.67
C ASP A 393 0.26 16.10 -26.85
#